data_AF-A0A7X8LSK8-F1
#
_entry.id   AF-A0A7X8LSK8-F1
#
_cell.length_a   1.000
_cell.length_b   1.000
_cell.length_c   1.000
_cell.angle_alpha   90.00
_cell.angle_beta   90.00
_cell.angle_gamma   90.00
#
_symmetry.space_group_name_H-M   'P 1'
#
loop_
_entity.id
_entity.type
_entity.pdbx_description
1 polymer ?
#
loop_
_entity_poly.entity_id
_entity_poly.type
_entity_poly.pdbx_seq_one_letter_code
_entity_poly.pdbx_strand_id
1 'polypeptide(L)'
;MQKSGRGACRCELAPGPGLPGAAEVMALMARLRGRELLSAWLRYFLGATLYASKPGTLLSVGEACGLAPAWRAHGPECVRRLGLEFRVMHSCRDAQCVLFYRPAALRGFLALANNAAYLRECGYGGLDLNACLDRLSRRFAGGCPHELGVFLGIPAAEVRAFSSPFRPAAKAAGYWQVFVDLKNSLEKFAEYDTAFRRACREVLECAA
;
A
#
# COMPACT_ATOMS: atom_id res chain seq x y z
N MET A 1 -20.89 -7.98 -20.99
CA MET A 1 -21.40 -6.60 -20.85
C MET A 1 -20.31 -5.70 -20.31
N GLN A 2 -19.67 -4.95 -21.20
CA GLN A 2 -18.75 -3.86 -20.86
C GLN A 2 -19.54 -2.78 -20.10
N LYS A 3 -19.03 -2.35 -18.95
CA LYS A 3 -19.40 -1.05 -18.37
C LYS A 3 -18.22 -0.10 -18.58
N SER A 4 -18.37 0.75 -19.57
CA SER A 4 -17.65 2.03 -19.66
C SER A 4 -18.05 2.91 -18.49
N GLY A 5 -17.09 3.29 -17.65
CA GLY A 5 -17.27 4.21 -16.53
C GLY A 5 -16.02 5.06 -16.37
N ARG A 6 -16.19 6.38 -16.44
CA ARG A 6 -15.13 7.39 -16.43
C ARG A 6 -14.34 7.35 -15.10
N GLY A 7 -13.03 7.13 -15.19
CA GLY A 7 -11.99 7.95 -14.54
C GLY A 7 -11.94 8.11 -13.01
N ALA A 8 -12.61 7.29 -12.20
CA ALA A 8 -12.28 7.24 -10.78
C ALA A 8 -10.97 6.46 -10.61
N CYS A 9 -9.98 6.99 -9.89
CA CYS A 9 -8.84 6.24 -9.38
C CYS A 9 -9.31 5.13 -8.42
N ARG A 10 -10.00 4.10 -8.89
CA ARG A 10 -10.28 2.88 -8.13
C ARG A 10 -9.03 2.01 -8.17
N CYS A 11 -8.01 2.45 -7.46
CA CYS A 11 -7.12 1.49 -6.83
C CYS A 11 -7.68 1.24 -5.44
N GLU A 12 -8.68 0.36 -5.35
CA GLU A 12 -9.05 -0.30 -4.10
C GLU A 12 -7.91 -1.26 -3.70
N LEU A 13 -6.78 -0.68 -3.31
CA LEU A 13 -5.81 -1.29 -2.40
C LEU A 13 -5.93 -0.54 -1.06
N ALA A 14 -7.18 -0.30 -0.64
CA ALA A 14 -7.44 0.01 0.75
C ALA A 14 -7.03 -1.22 1.58
N PRO A 15 -6.48 -1.02 2.79
CA PRO A 15 -6.33 -2.13 3.71
C PRO A 15 -7.66 -2.87 3.86
N GLY A 16 -7.61 -4.20 3.87
CA GLY A 16 -8.80 -5.06 3.87
C GLY A 16 -9.79 -4.75 5.00
N PRO A 17 -11.03 -5.24 4.91
CA PRO A 17 -12.04 -5.01 5.93
C PRO A 17 -11.55 -5.46 7.31
N GLY A 18 -11.82 -4.66 8.35
CA GLY A 18 -11.54 -5.04 9.74
C GLY A 18 -10.16 -4.63 10.27
N LEU A 19 -9.58 -3.52 9.81
CA LEU A 19 -8.36 -2.99 10.41
C LEU A 19 -8.52 -2.79 11.93
N PRO A 20 -7.56 -3.24 12.75
CA PRO A 20 -7.62 -3.06 14.19
C PRO A 20 -7.74 -1.58 14.61
N GLY A 21 -8.72 -1.28 15.46
CA GLY A 21 -8.94 0.06 16.02
C GLY A 21 -9.47 1.10 15.02
N ALA A 22 -9.99 0.66 13.86
CA ALA A 22 -10.43 1.59 12.82
C ALA A 22 -11.59 2.47 13.28
N ALA A 23 -12.53 1.96 14.06
CA ALA A 23 -13.70 2.73 14.48
C ALA A 23 -13.30 3.94 15.33
N GLU A 24 -12.42 3.71 16.31
CA GLU A 24 -11.90 4.72 17.24
C GLU A 24 -11.07 5.77 16.50
N VAL A 25 -10.18 5.32 15.61
CA VAL A 25 -9.33 6.22 14.81
C VAL A 25 -10.17 7.06 13.85
N MET A 26 -11.18 6.46 13.20
CA MET A 26 -12.07 7.20 12.30
C MET A 26 -12.94 8.21 13.05
N ALA A 27 -13.40 7.88 14.26
CA ALA A 27 -14.13 8.82 15.12
C ALA A 27 -13.27 10.03 15.51
N LEU A 28 -11.99 9.81 15.81
CA LEU A 28 -11.03 10.89 16.04
C LEU A 28 -10.82 11.72 14.76
N MET A 29 -10.50 11.07 13.64
CA MET A 29 -10.24 11.75 12.36
C MET A 29 -11.40 12.62 11.89
N ALA A 30 -12.65 12.24 12.18
CA ALA A 30 -13.82 13.06 11.87
C ALA A 30 -13.78 14.46 12.51
N ARG A 31 -12.99 14.66 13.57
CA ARG A 31 -12.81 15.92 14.30
C ARG A 31 -11.54 16.69 13.89
N LEU A 32 -10.59 16.04 13.22
CA LEU A 32 -9.32 16.64 12.80
C LEU A 32 -9.46 17.32 11.43
N ARG A 33 -8.61 18.31 11.15
CA ARG A 33 -8.57 19.01 9.85
C ARG A 33 -7.13 19.24 9.38
N GLY A 34 -6.98 19.53 8.09
CA GLY A 34 -5.71 19.97 7.52
C GLY A 34 -4.54 19.01 7.81
N ARG A 35 -3.44 19.56 8.33
CA ARG A 35 -2.21 18.82 8.62
C ARG A 35 -2.38 17.75 9.70
N GLU A 36 -3.19 18.01 10.72
CA GLU A 36 -3.43 17.06 11.81
C GLU A 36 -4.15 15.82 11.29
N LEU A 37 -5.21 16.03 10.50
CA LEU A 37 -5.92 14.95 9.83
C LEU A 37 -4.99 14.14 8.92
N LEU A 38 -4.18 14.81 8.10
CA LEU A 38 -3.21 14.13 7.22
C LEU A 38 -2.19 13.31 8.03
N SER A 39 -1.65 13.87 9.10
CA SER A 39 -0.65 13.21 9.94
C SER A 39 -1.23 11.96 10.60
N ALA A 40 -2.41 12.08 11.22
CA ALA A 40 -3.13 10.95 11.81
C ALA A 40 -3.44 9.88 10.75
N TRP A 41 -3.89 10.30 9.57
CA TRP A 41 -4.25 9.40 8.47
C TRP A 41 -3.05 8.61 7.96
N LEU A 42 -1.94 9.30 7.67
CA LEU A 42 -0.71 8.64 7.24
C LEU A 42 -0.21 7.66 8.32
N ARG A 43 -0.17 8.07 9.59
CA ARG A 43 0.35 7.22 10.66
C ARG A 43 -0.49 5.96 10.86
N TYR A 44 -1.82 6.06 10.75
CA TYR A 44 -2.69 4.89 10.85
C TYR A 44 -2.59 3.98 9.62
N PHE A 45 -2.87 4.50 8.42
CA PHE A 45 -2.96 3.70 7.20
C PHE A 45 -1.62 3.17 6.70
N LEU A 46 -0.50 3.75 7.14
CA LEU A 46 0.85 3.22 6.91
C LEU A 46 1.34 2.32 8.05
N GLY A 47 0.51 1.99 9.03
CA GLY A 47 0.89 1.23 10.22
C GLY A 47 1.72 -0.02 9.92
N ALA A 48 1.31 -0.86 8.97
CA ALA A 48 2.08 -2.04 8.56
C ALA A 48 3.44 -1.69 7.93
N THR A 49 3.54 -0.59 7.18
CA THR A 49 4.81 -0.10 6.60
C THR A 49 5.68 0.62 7.62
N LEU A 50 5.10 1.13 8.71
CA LEU A 50 5.85 1.76 9.80
C LEU A 50 6.36 0.72 10.80
N TYR A 51 5.51 -0.20 11.24
CA TYR A 51 5.75 -1.02 12.43
C TYR A 51 5.85 -2.53 12.17
N ALA A 52 5.58 -3.00 10.95
CA ALA A 52 5.78 -4.40 10.54
C ALA A 52 6.81 -4.48 9.40
N SER A 53 7.02 -5.66 8.84
CA SER A 53 7.95 -5.94 7.73
C SER A 53 7.42 -5.55 6.34
N LYS A 54 6.23 -4.93 6.24
CA LYS A 54 5.65 -4.54 4.95
C LYS A 54 6.54 -3.51 4.22
N PRO A 55 7.07 -3.79 3.03
CA PRO A 55 8.04 -2.91 2.37
C PRO A 55 7.42 -1.61 1.84
N GLY A 56 6.15 -1.66 1.43
CA GLY A 56 5.42 -0.50 0.94
C GLY A 56 3.91 -0.65 1.02
N THR A 57 3.20 0.47 0.97
CA THR A 57 1.74 0.56 0.95
C THR A 57 1.33 1.59 -0.10
N LEU A 58 0.35 1.24 -0.93
CA LEU A 58 -0.25 2.13 -1.91
C LEU A 58 -1.52 2.72 -1.31
N LEU A 59 -1.62 4.04 -1.24
CA LEU A 59 -2.86 4.72 -0.82
C LEU A 59 -3.30 5.73 -1.88
N SER A 60 -4.61 5.99 -1.92
CA SER A 60 -5.17 7.07 -2.72
C SER A 60 -5.36 8.29 -1.82
N VAL A 61 -4.68 9.39 -2.14
CA VAL A 61 -4.78 10.67 -1.42
C VAL A 61 -5.52 11.66 -2.31
N GLY A 62 -6.70 12.12 -1.91
CA GLY A 62 -7.56 12.92 -2.78
C GLY A 62 -8.65 13.69 -2.07
N GLU A 63 -9.55 14.26 -2.87
CA GLU A 63 -10.67 15.08 -2.41
C GLU A 63 -11.71 14.22 -1.66
N ALA A 64 -11.88 12.94 -2.05
CA ALA A 64 -12.81 12.03 -1.38
C ALA A 64 -12.49 11.77 0.10
N CYS A 65 -11.22 11.85 0.50
CA CYS A 65 -10.80 11.78 1.89
C CYS A 65 -10.57 13.16 2.53
N GLY A 66 -10.85 14.26 1.80
CA GLY A 66 -10.62 15.63 2.26
C GLY A 66 -9.14 15.97 2.50
N LEU A 67 -8.21 15.14 1.99
CA LEU A 67 -6.78 15.27 2.27
C LEU A 67 -6.02 16.02 1.20
N ALA A 68 -6.58 16.24 0.01
CA ALA A 68 -5.81 16.77 -1.11
C ALA A 68 -5.14 18.13 -0.83
N PRO A 69 -5.80 19.14 -0.20
CA PRO A 69 -5.13 20.40 0.15
C PRO A 69 -3.97 20.20 1.14
N ALA A 70 -4.22 19.43 2.20
CA ALA A 70 -3.22 19.14 3.23
C ALA A 70 -2.03 18.34 2.66
N TRP A 71 -2.31 17.38 1.78
CA TRP A 71 -1.31 16.57 1.10
C TRP A 71 -0.40 17.42 0.21
N ARG A 72 -0.96 18.33 -0.58
CA ARG A 72 -0.18 19.28 -1.41
C ARG A 72 0.70 20.18 -0.55
N ALA A 73 0.19 20.65 0.59
CA ALA A 73 0.90 21.58 1.46
C ALA A 73 1.96 20.91 2.37
N HIS A 74 1.69 19.70 2.86
CA HIS A 74 2.46 19.09 3.95
C HIS A 74 2.88 17.63 3.71
N GLY A 75 2.43 17.00 2.63
CA GLY A 75 2.65 15.58 2.33
C GLY A 75 4.10 15.14 2.44
N PRO A 76 5.04 15.74 1.68
CA PRO A 76 6.46 15.37 1.73
C PRO A 76 7.06 15.51 3.14
N GLU A 77 6.70 16.56 3.88
CA GLU A 77 7.19 16.77 5.25
C GLU A 77 6.65 15.71 6.21
N CYS A 78 5.34 15.43 6.17
CA CYS A 78 4.71 14.41 7.00
C CYS A 78 5.31 13.01 6.75
N VAL A 79 5.54 12.65 5.48
CA VAL A 79 6.15 11.37 5.10
C VAL A 79 7.60 11.28 5.60
N ARG A 80 8.39 12.33 5.43
CA ARG A 80 9.78 12.39 5.92
C ARG A 80 9.86 12.22 7.44
N ARG A 81 8.95 12.84 8.20
CA ARG A 81 8.87 12.70 9.66
C ARG A 81 8.54 11.27 10.11
N LEU A 82 7.88 10.50 9.27
CA LEU A 82 7.60 9.08 9.49
C LEU A 82 8.77 8.16 9.09
N GLY A 83 9.88 8.70 8.57
CA GLY A 83 11.02 7.92 8.11
C GLY A 83 10.74 7.10 6.85
N LEU A 84 9.79 7.54 6.03
CA LEU A 84 9.39 6.88 4.79
C LEU A 84 9.78 7.72 3.57
N GLU A 85 9.80 7.05 2.42
CA GLU A 85 9.85 7.66 1.09
C GLU A 85 8.49 7.48 0.41
N PHE A 86 8.22 8.28 -0.62
CA PHE A 86 7.02 8.12 -1.43
C PHE A 86 7.27 8.29 -2.93
N ARG A 87 6.37 7.74 -3.74
CA ARG A 87 6.35 7.92 -5.20
C ARG A 87 4.91 8.04 -5.66
N VAL A 88 4.57 9.12 -6.34
CA VAL A 88 3.27 9.26 -7.02
C VAL A 88 3.27 8.31 -8.22
N MET A 89 2.43 7.28 -8.16
CA MET A 89 2.31 6.28 -9.23
C MET A 89 1.40 6.75 -10.35
N HIS A 90 0.33 7.45 -9.98
CA HIS A 90 -0.66 7.99 -10.91
C HIS A 90 -1.37 9.18 -10.29
N SER A 91 -1.78 10.14 -11.13
CA SER A 91 -2.63 11.27 -10.71
C SER A 91 -3.86 11.31 -11.60
N CYS A 92 -5.03 11.38 -10.98
CA CYS A 92 -6.30 11.72 -11.64
C CYS A 92 -6.78 13.08 -11.14
N ARG A 93 -7.90 13.58 -11.68
CA ARG A 93 -8.43 14.92 -11.39
C ARG A 93 -8.57 15.20 -9.90
N ASP A 94 -9.04 14.20 -9.14
CA ASP A 94 -9.45 14.38 -7.75
C ASP A 94 -8.60 13.61 -6.74
N ALA A 95 -7.58 12.85 -7.19
CA ALA A 95 -6.74 12.04 -6.31
C ALA A 95 -5.37 11.70 -6.91
N GLN A 96 -4.41 11.41 -6.03
CA GLN A 96 -3.12 10.84 -6.36
C GLN A 96 -3.00 9.44 -5.75
N CYS A 97 -2.59 8.48 -6.56
CA CYS A 97 -2.21 7.16 -6.11
C CYS A 97 -0.74 7.19 -5.74
N VAL A 98 -0.43 6.99 -4.46
CA VAL A 98 0.91 7.21 -3.90
C VAL A 98 1.40 5.93 -3.24
N LEU A 99 2.56 5.45 -3.66
CA LEU A 99 3.28 4.36 -2.99
C LEU A 99 4.16 4.98 -1.90
N PHE A 100 3.94 4.58 -0.66
CA PHE A 100 4.77 4.90 0.49
C PHE A 100 5.61 3.67 0.83
N TYR A 101 6.91 3.83 1.04
CA TYR A 101 7.81 2.69 1.19
C TYR A 101 9.02 2.99 2.06
N ARG A 102 9.64 1.94 2.59
CA ARG A 102 10.95 2.00 3.24
C ARG A 102 12.01 1.53 2.25
N PRO A 103 12.97 2.38 1.83
CA PRO A 103 13.90 2.04 0.74
C PRO A 103 14.69 0.74 0.98
N ALA A 104 15.23 0.57 2.18
CA ALA A 104 16.01 -0.63 2.52
C ALA A 104 15.13 -1.90 2.53
N ALA A 105 13.95 -1.84 3.16
CA ALA A 105 13.04 -2.97 3.23
C ALA A 105 12.50 -3.36 1.84
N LEU A 106 12.12 -2.38 1.03
CA LEU A 106 11.65 -2.63 -0.33
C LEU A 106 12.77 -3.20 -1.21
N ARG A 107 13.97 -2.60 -1.19
CA ARG A 107 15.12 -3.14 -1.93
C ARG A 107 15.41 -4.59 -1.55
N GLY A 108 15.47 -4.89 -0.24
CA GLY A 108 15.70 -6.25 0.25
C GLY A 108 14.60 -7.22 -0.18
N PHE A 109 13.34 -6.80 -0.10
CA PHE A 109 12.22 -7.64 -0.51
C PHE A 109 12.20 -7.94 -2.01
N LEU A 110 12.47 -6.95 -2.86
CA LEU A 110 12.56 -7.15 -4.32
C LEU A 110 13.75 -8.05 -4.71
N ALA A 111 14.82 -8.04 -3.91
CA ALA A 111 16.03 -8.85 -4.13
C ALA A 111 15.89 -10.33 -3.74
N LEU A 112 14.83 -10.72 -3.02
CA LEU A 112 14.56 -12.13 -2.72
C LEU A 112 14.46 -12.93 -4.02
N ALA A 113 15.10 -14.10 -4.08
CA ALA A 113 15.30 -14.87 -5.32
C ALA A 113 14.01 -15.05 -6.14
N ASN A 114 12.90 -15.44 -5.49
CA ASN A 114 11.61 -15.65 -6.14
C ASN A 114 10.98 -14.34 -6.65
N ASN A 115 11.12 -13.25 -5.89
CA ASN A 115 10.60 -11.93 -6.28
C ASN A 115 11.40 -11.36 -7.45
N ALA A 116 12.72 -11.45 -7.37
CA ALA A 116 13.64 -11.06 -8.43
C ALA A 116 13.38 -11.81 -9.74
N ALA A 117 13.20 -13.14 -9.67
CA ALA A 117 12.88 -13.96 -10.84
C ALA A 117 11.55 -13.54 -11.49
N TYR A 118 10.50 -13.37 -10.69
CA TYR A 118 9.20 -12.92 -11.19
C TYR A 118 9.25 -11.52 -11.81
N LEU A 119 9.97 -10.57 -11.18
CA LEU A 119 10.13 -9.24 -11.75
C LEU A 119 10.89 -9.27 -13.08
N ARG A 120 11.90 -10.13 -13.25
CA ARG A 120 12.58 -10.31 -14.54
C ARG A 120 11.62 -10.81 -15.62
N GLU A 121 10.72 -11.75 -15.29
CA GLU A 121 9.67 -12.20 -16.21
C GLU A 121 8.69 -11.06 -16.58
N CYS A 122 8.43 -10.14 -15.66
CA CYS A 122 7.69 -8.90 -15.95
C CYS A 122 8.52 -7.85 -16.75
N GLY A 123 9.74 -8.21 -17.16
CA GLY A 123 10.64 -7.41 -17.98
C GLY A 123 11.50 -6.40 -17.22
N TYR A 124 11.68 -6.56 -15.91
CA TYR A 124 12.60 -5.72 -15.13
C TYR A 124 14.04 -6.19 -15.37
N GLY A 125 14.84 -5.40 -16.10
CA GLY A 125 16.21 -5.73 -16.48
C GLY A 125 17.25 -5.62 -15.35
N GLY A 126 16.81 -5.25 -14.14
CA GLY A 126 17.64 -5.07 -12.96
C GLY A 126 16.77 -4.78 -11.74
N LEU A 127 17.41 -4.71 -10.56
CA LEU A 127 16.75 -4.47 -9.28
C LEU A 127 17.23 -3.19 -8.59
N ASP A 128 17.75 -2.24 -9.37
CA ASP A 128 17.89 -0.88 -8.85
C ASP A 128 16.49 -0.34 -8.51
N LEU A 129 16.34 0.11 -7.28
CA LEU A 129 15.06 0.49 -6.71
C LEU A 129 14.41 1.62 -7.51
N ASN A 130 15.18 2.65 -7.90
CA ASN A 130 14.63 3.77 -8.64
C ASN A 130 14.18 3.34 -10.04
N ALA A 131 15.01 2.59 -10.77
CA ALA A 131 14.65 2.04 -12.07
C ALA A 131 13.40 1.14 -12.01
N CYS A 132 13.28 0.31 -10.96
CA CYS A 132 12.08 -0.49 -10.71
C CYS A 132 10.84 0.38 -10.48
N LEU A 133 10.93 1.40 -9.63
CA LEU A 133 9.81 2.30 -9.34
C LEU A 133 9.39 3.11 -10.57
N ASP A 134 10.34 3.59 -11.37
CA ASP A 134 10.07 4.34 -12.59
C ASP A 134 9.41 3.46 -13.66
N ARG A 135 9.82 2.19 -13.76
CA ARG A 135 9.14 1.22 -14.62
C ARG A 135 7.73 0.92 -14.12
N LEU A 136 7.57 0.66 -12.83
CA LEU A 136 6.27 0.38 -12.22
C LEU A 136 5.29 1.54 -12.45
N SER A 137 5.71 2.79 -12.21
CA SER A 137 4.89 3.98 -12.44
C SER A 137 4.47 4.13 -13.91
N ARG A 138 5.38 3.92 -14.86
CA ARG A 138 5.04 3.94 -16.30
C ARG A 138 4.00 2.88 -16.66
N ARG A 139 4.10 1.67 -16.12
CA ARG A 139 3.12 0.61 -16.36
C ARG A 139 1.77 0.92 -15.72
N PHE A 140 1.78 1.56 -14.55
CA PHE A 140 0.58 1.98 -13.83
C PHE A 140 -0.33 2.87 -14.67
N ALA A 141 0.23 3.70 -15.57
CA ALA A 141 -0.54 4.53 -16.49
C ALA A 141 -1.43 3.72 -17.46
N GLY A 142 -1.05 2.49 -17.80
CA GLY A 142 -1.83 1.57 -18.63
C GLY A 142 -2.81 0.69 -17.85
N GLY A 143 -2.91 0.88 -16.52
CA GLY A 143 -3.67 0.04 -15.60
C GLY A 143 -2.79 -0.47 -14.44
N CYS A 144 -3.42 -0.96 -13.37
CA CYS A 144 -2.72 -1.48 -12.20
C CYS A 144 -1.95 -2.77 -12.56
N PRO A 145 -0.60 -2.76 -12.61
CA PRO A 145 0.18 -3.90 -13.07
C PRO A 145 0.20 -4.97 -11.98
N HIS A 146 0.06 -6.25 -12.34
CA HIS A 146 -0.01 -7.34 -11.36
C HIS A 146 1.21 -7.38 -10.44
N GLU A 147 2.40 -7.08 -10.97
CA GLU A 147 3.64 -7.07 -10.18
C GLU A 147 3.67 -6.05 -9.04
N LEU A 148 2.76 -5.07 -9.04
CA LEU A 148 2.58 -4.15 -7.92
C LEU A 148 2.45 -4.90 -6.60
N GLY A 149 1.80 -6.06 -6.57
CA GLY A 149 1.67 -6.88 -5.36
C GLY A 149 3.03 -7.15 -4.69
N VAL A 150 4.08 -7.39 -5.48
CA VAL A 150 5.44 -7.60 -4.98
C VAL A 150 6.00 -6.35 -4.30
N PHE A 151 5.74 -5.16 -4.87
CA PHE A 151 6.14 -3.88 -4.24
C PHE A 151 5.36 -3.58 -2.95
N LEU A 152 4.24 -4.26 -2.72
CA LEU A 152 3.43 -4.16 -1.49
C LEU A 152 3.78 -5.22 -0.45
N GLY A 153 4.77 -6.09 -0.73
CA GLY A 153 5.18 -7.15 0.19
C GLY A 153 4.44 -8.47 -0.01
N ILE A 154 3.64 -8.62 -1.07
CA ILE A 154 2.99 -9.89 -1.38
C ILE A 154 4.04 -10.80 -2.07
N PRO A 155 4.28 -12.03 -1.59
CA PRO A 155 5.25 -12.93 -2.22
C PRO A 155 4.93 -13.18 -3.70
N ALA A 156 5.95 -13.25 -4.55
CA ALA A 156 5.74 -13.43 -5.99
C ALA A 156 4.92 -14.69 -6.36
N ALA A 157 4.97 -15.75 -5.57
CA ALA A 157 4.13 -16.93 -5.79
C ALA A 157 2.62 -16.62 -5.66
N GLU A 158 2.25 -15.81 -4.67
CA GLU A 158 0.87 -15.34 -4.50
C GLU A 158 0.44 -14.42 -5.64
N VAL A 159 1.31 -13.49 -6.04
CA VAL A 159 1.05 -12.59 -7.17
C VAL A 159 0.89 -13.37 -8.48
N ARG A 160 1.74 -14.37 -8.72
CA ARG A 160 1.65 -15.25 -9.89
C ARG A 160 0.33 -16.00 -9.90
N ALA A 161 -0.06 -16.61 -8.77
CA ALA A 161 -1.32 -17.35 -8.65
C ALA A 161 -2.53 -16.44 -8.88
N PHE A 162 -2.51 -15.22 -8.33
CA PHE A 162 -3.54 -14.21 -8.58
C PHE A 162 -3.62 -13.85 -10.08
N SER A 163 -2.49 -13.62 -10.74
CA SER A 163 -2.45 -13.23 -12.16
C SER A 163 -2.71 -14.37 -13.15
N SER A 164 -2.82 -15.61 -12.68
CA SER A 164 -2.99 -16.79 -13.54
C SER A 164 -4.36 -16.81 -14.22
N PRO A 165 -4.46 -17.14 -15.52
CA PRO A 165 -5.72 -17.45 -16.19
C PRO A 165 -6.47 -18.62 -15.54
N PHE A 166 -5.71 -19.56 -14.95
CA PHE A 166 -6.23 -20.72 -14.21
C PHE A 166 -6.02 -20.50 -12.71
N ARG A 167 -6.54 -19.39 -12.19
CA ARG A 167 -6.42 -19.03 -10.77
C ARG A 167 -7.05 -20.12 -9.89
N PRO A 168 -6.32 -20.66 -8.89
CA PRO A 168 -6.91 -21.63 -7.96
C PRO A 168 -7.92 -20.96 -7.02
N ALA A 169 -8.75 -21.77 -6.36
CA ALA A 169 -9.60 -21.27 -5.28
C ALA A 169 -8.74 -20.66 -4.16
N ALA A 170 -9.15 -19.51 -3.64
CA ALA A 170 -8.47 -18.87 -2.52
C ALA A 170 -8.59 -19.75 -1.26
N LYS A 171 -7.46 -20.02 -0.63
CA LYS A 171 -7.35 -20.78 0.63
C LYS A 171 -7.82 -19.93 1.83
N ALA A 172 -7.58 -18.63 1.76
CA ALA A 172 -7.97 -17.64 2.75
C ALA A 172 -7.98 -16.23 2.13
N ALA A 173 -8.52 -15.26 2.85
CA ALA A 173 -8.43 -13.84 2.50
C ALA A 173 -8.22 -13.00 3.76
N GLY A 174 -7.39 -11.96 3.64
CA GLY A 174 -7.13 -10.98 4.69
C GLY A 174 -6.58 -9.71 4.06
N TYR A 175 -5.28 -9.44 4.26
CA TYR A 175 -4.60 -8.32 3.58
C TYR A 175 -4.36 -8.56 2.08
N TRP A 176 -4.35 -9.83 1.67
CA TRP A 176 -4.46 -10.27 0.28
C TRP A 176 -5.25 -11.59 0.21
N GLN A 177 -5.62 -12.01 -0.99
CA GLN A 177 -6.18 -13.35 -1.22
C GLN A 177 -5.03 -14.36 -1.29
N VAL A 178 -5.14 -15.44 -0.53
CA VAL A 178 -4.07 -16.44 -0.38
C VAL A 178 -4.35 -17.65 -1.25
N PHE A 179 -3.39 -18.02 -2.08
CA PHE A 179 -3.51 -19.11 -3.05
C PHE A 179 -2.44 -20.17 -2.86
N VAL A 180 -1.23 -19.80 -2.39
CA VAL A 180 -0.07 -20.68 -2.37
C VAL A 180 0.32 -21.03 -0.93
N ASP A 181 0.85 -20.08 -0.17
CA ASP A 181 1.40 -20.31 1.17
C ASP A 181 0.48 -19.74 2.23
N LEU A 182 -0.41 -20.60 2.74
CA LEU A 182 -1.37 -20.24 3.78
C LEU A 182 -0.67 -19.83 5.07
N LYS A 183 0.33 -20.59 5.51
CA LYS A 183 0.99 -20.38 6.80
C LYS A 183 1.70 -19.03 6.83
N ASN A 184 2.61 -18.78 5.88
CA ASN A 184 3.36 -17.53 5.83
C ASN A 184 2.43 -16.32 5.62
N SER A 185 1.35 -16.47 4.84
CA SER A 185 0.39 -15.37 4.65
C SER A 185 -0.35 -15.01 5.94
N LEU A 186 -0.81 -16.00 6.71
CA LEU A 186 -1.48 -15.76 8.00
C LEU A 186 -0.53 -15.18 9.04
N GLU A 187 0.74 -15.62 9.08
CA GLU A 187 1.77 -15.04 9.95
C GLU A 187 1.98 -13.54 9.63
N LYS A 188 2.03 -13.18 8.35
CA LYS A 188 2.11 -11.78 7.92
C LYS A 188 0.87 -10.98 8.28
N PHE A 189 -0.32 -11.58 8.21
CA PHE A 189 -1.56 -10.91 8.60
C PHE A 189 -1.55 -10.57 10.09
N ALA A 190 -1.15 -11.52 10.95
CA ALA A 190 -1.03 -11.28 12.39
C ALA A 190 0.01 -10.21 12.74
N GLU A 191 1.14 -10.20 12.01
CA GLU A 191 2.16 -9.16 12.12
C GLU A 191 1.58 -7.77 11.78
N TYR A 192 0.80 -7.68 10.69
CA TYR A 192 0.17 -6.43 10.27
C TYR A 192 -0.92 -5.97 11.24
N ASP A 193 -1.72 -6.88 11.78
CA ASP A 193 -2.71 -6.56 12.81
C ASP A 193 -2.04 -5.92 14.04
N THR A 194 -0.92 -6.49 14.47
CA THR A 194 -0.14 -5.94 15.60
C THR A 194 0.37 -4.53 15.29
N ALA A 195 0.86 -4.32 14.06
CA ALA A 195 1.28 -3.00 13.61
C ALA A 195 0.13 -1.97 13.54
N PHE A 196 -1.07 -2.37 13.09
CA PHE A 196 -2.24 -1.48 13.08
C PHE A 196 -2.77 -1.19 14.49
N ARG A 197 -2.72 -2.14 15.43
CA ARG A 197 -3.03 -1.87 16.85
C ARG A 197 -2.07 -0.84 17.45
N ARG A 198 -0.78 -0.94 17.14
CA ARG A 198 0.22 0.06 17.55
C ARG A 198 -0.07 1.42 16.91
N ALA A 199 -0.32 1.46 15.61
CA ALA A 199 -0.64 2.69 14.89
C ALA A 199 -1.89 3.39 15.46
N CYS A 200 -2.93 2.61 15.77
CA CYS A 200 -4.14 3.10 16.45
C CYS A 200 -3.79 3.79 17.77
N ARG A 201 -3.05 3.11 18.66
CA ARG A 201 -2.65 3.65 19.96
C ARG A 201 -1.90 4.97 19.82
N GLU A 202 -0.87 5.01 18.97
CA GLU A 202 -0.05 6.21 18.81
C GLU A 202 -0.84 7.38 18.21
N VAL A 203 -1.80 7.12 17.31
CA VAL A 203 -2.68 8.16 16.76
C VAL A 203 -3.63 8.71 17.82
N LEU A 204 -4.20 7.85 18.67
CA LEU A 204 -5.09 8.26 19.76
C LEU A 204 -4.33 9.03 20.85
N GLU A 205 -3.12 8.62 21.20
CA GLU A 205 -2.27 9.29 22.20
C GLU A 205 -1.77 10.67 21.73
N CYS A 206 -1.46 10.84 20.44
CA CYS A 206 -1.03 12.13 19.90
C CYS A 206 -2.16 13.17 19.80
N ALA A 207 -3.41 12.77 20.00
CA ALA A 207 -4.58 13.63 19.91
C ALA A 207 -5.28 13.87 21.27
N ALA A 208 -4.79 13.24 22.34
CA ALA A 208 -5.16 13.50 23.73
C ALA A 208 -4.34 14.67 24.29
#